data_AF-A0A975I324-F1
#
_entry.id   AF-A0A975I324-F1
#
_cell.length_a   1.000
_cell.length_b   1.000
_cell.length_c   1.000
_cell.angle_alpha   90.00
_cell.angle_beta   90.00
_cell.angle_gamma   90.00
#
_symmetry.space_group_name_H-M   'P 1'
#
loop_
_entity.id
_entity.type
_entity.pdbx_description
1 polymer ?
#
loop_
_entity_poly.entity_id
_entity_poly.type
_entity_poly.pdbx_seq_one_letter_code
_entity_poly.pdbx_strand_id
1 'polypeptide(L)'
;MKITMKFIIAGLHISPLFAADVPVTANITANTTWTSDNTYIIRKPIFITNNATLTIEPGTTILGGRAQDTSTTPATTTFGSLIATRGAKLIADGTLAKPIVFTAIEERDGGVDGDPSIFPDPALGDASFWGGIIMLGNAQVNRITGSANDGEARIEGFPNSGDPLLTTYGGGATPNNADNSGILRYVSIRFGGFEFAANNEINGLTLGGVGNGTIIENVEVISNSDDGVEFFGGTVNTKRIAVAFCQDESFDIDQGHSGFHQFWFSIQNDNPSLGDYGGEWDGGNGDSISLPPFALTKIYNMTMLGTGSTAVGSIDDGIQVSDNFAGTLANSVIHDFNGVALSNTGDGVGSPKPTFLNNTWGTFAGGAGIVPNIGGAGAADPAGSGNVSGTDPLLRGISRTPVGALDPRPADNSPLLGATLAAFPADAPPGFFETVDYRGAFGTAESCNWLRGWSYLSRAGYLGADDVEVTANITANTTWTSDNTYIIRKPIFITNNATLTIEPGTTILGGRAQDTSTTPATTTFGSLIATRGAKLIADGTLAKPIVFTAIEERDGGVDGDPSIFPDPALGDASFWAASSCSETPR
;
A
#
# COMPACT_ATOMS: atom_id res chain seq x y z
N MET A 1 48.37 41.10 -36.93
CA MET A 1 47.82 40.02 -36.09
C MET A 1 46.53 40.53 -35.46
N LYS A 2 45.38 40.17 -36.03
CA LYS A 2 44.05 40.25 -35.40
C LYS A 2 43.26 39.08 -35.96
N ILE A 3 43.21 38.00 -35.19
CA ILE A 3 42.43 36.79 -35.48
C ILE A 3 41.02 37.09 -34.96
N THR A 4 40.06 37.21 -35.85
CA THR A 4 38.65 37.38 -35.49
C THR A 4 38.06 35.99 -35.28
N MET A 5 37.92 35.58 -34.03
CA MET A 5 37.32 34.32 -33.62
C MET A 5 35.79 34.47 -33.67
N LYS A 6 35.13 33.83 -34.66
CA LYS A 6 33.67 33.73 -34.71
C LYS A 6 33.23 32.63 -33.74
N PHE A 7 32.58 33.01 -32.65
CA PHE A 7 31.82 32.07 -31.82
C PHE A 7 30.53 31.71 -32.54
N ILE A 8 30.39 30.44 -32.93
CA ILE A 8 29.10 29.85 -33.29
C ILE A 8 28.47 29.43 -31.97
N ILE A 9 27.47 30.19 -31.50
CA ILE A 9 26.58 29.73 -30.43
C ILE A 9 25.60 28.76 -31.10
N ALA A 10 25.87 27.47 -31.00
CA ALA A 10 24.87 26.45 -31.27
C ALA A 10 23.86 26.50 -30.12
N GLY A 11 22.69 27.10 -30.37
CA GLY A 11 21.57 27.01 -29.45
C GLY A 11 21.13 25.55 -29.36
N LEU A 12 21.45 24.90 -28.23
CA LEU A 12 20.84 23.63 -27.87
C LEU A 12 19.36 23.93 -27.56
N HIS A 13 18.50 23.74 -28.55
CA HIS A 13 17.07 23.60 -28.31
C HIS A 13 16.87 22.28 -27.56
N ILE A 14 16.80 22.38 -26.23
CA ILE A 14 16.22 21.33 -25.41
C ILE A 14 14.72 21.45 -25.63
N SER A 15 14.19 20.70 -26.60
CA SER A 15 12.77 20.42 -26.65
C SER A 15 12.41 19.67 -25.36
N PRO A 16 11.38 20.06 -24.61
CA PRO A 16 10.89 19.21 -23.54
C PRO A 16 10.48 17.87 -24.17
N LEU A 17 11.11 16.78 -23.75
CA LEU A 17 10.60 15.44 -24.06
C LEU A 17 9.24 15.36 -23.34
N PHE A 18 8.14 15.47 -24.09
CA PHE A 18 6.84 15.10 -23.56
C PHE A 18 6.85 13.59 -23.34
N ALA A 19 6.25 13.13 -22.23
CA ALA A 19 6.06 11.71 -22.03
C ALA A 19 5.21 11.14 -23.18
N ALA A 20 5.71 10.12 -23.87
CA ALA A 20 4.96 9.53 -24.98
C ALA A 20 4.03 8.42 -24.46
N ASP A 21 2.81 8.41 -24.97
CA ASP A 21 1.92 7.26 -24.82
C ASP A 21 2.40 6.13 -25.73
N VAL A 22 2.69 4.96 -25.14
CA VAL A 22 3.17 3.77 -25.84
C VAL A 22 2.11 2.67 -25.73
N PRO A 23 1.28 2.47 -26.77
CA PRO A 23 0.35 1.34 -26.81
C PRO A 23 1.13 0.02 -26.86
N VAL A 24 0.91 -0.85 -25.89
CA VAL A 24 1.51 -2.18 -25.84
C VAL A 24 0.52 -3.17 -26.44
N THR A 25 0.78 -3.59 -27.68
CA THR A 25 -0.17 -4.40 -28.47
C THR A 25 0.30 -5.83 -28.70
N ALA A 26 1.43 -6.24 -28.14
CA ALA A 26 2.01 -7.57 -28.33
C ALA A 26 2.68 -8.08 -27.05
N ASN A 27 2.74 -9.41 -26.92
CA ASN A 27 3.47 -10.08 -25.85
C ASN A 27 4.96 -9.74 -25.87
N ILE A 28 5.57 -9.76 -24.70
CA ILE A 28 7.00 -9.49 -24.50
C ILE A 28 7.75 -10.82 -24.57
N THR A 29 8.36 -11.11 -25.72
CA THR A 29 9.03 -12.39 -26.00
C THR A 29 10.56 -12.32 -25.91
N ALA A 30 11.09 -11.14 -25.62
CA ALA A 30 12.52 -10.85 -25.45
C ALA A 30 12.69 -9.77 -24.38
N ASN A 31 13.89 -9.70 -23.78
CA ASN A 31 14.17 -8.73 -22.73
C ASN A 31 13.84 -7.31 -23.19
N THR A 32 13.01 -6.63 -22.41
CA THR A 32 12.43 -5.34 -22.77
C THR A 32 12.51 -4.41 -21.56
N THR A 33 12.76 -3.12 -21.80
CA THR A 33 12.74 -2.09 -20.77
C THR A 33 11.64 -1.08 -21.05
N TRP A 34 10.82 -0.81 -20.05
CA TRP A 34 9.87 0.29 -20.01
C TRP A 34 10.45 1.43 -19.18
N THR A 35 10.50 2.63 -19.76
CA THR A 35 11.22 3.78 -19.22
C THR A 35 10.28 4.81 -18.63
N SER A 36 10.77 5.54 -17.62
CA SER A 36 9.97 6.50 -16.84
C SER A 36 9.58 7.78 -17.61
N ASP A 37 10.15 8.01 -18.79
CA ASP A 37 9.77 9.07 -19.72
C ASP A 37 8.61 8.68 -20.65
N ASN A 38 8.05 7.47 -20.52
CA ASN A 38 6.89 7.03 -21.28
C ASN A 38 5.72 6.66 -20.34
N THR A 39 4.52 6.70 -20.88
CA THR A 39 3.33 6.08 -20.28
C THR A 39 2.91 4.90 -21.13
N TYR A 40 2.90 3.70 -20.54
CA TYR A 40 2.58 2.46 -21.28
C TYR A 40 1.11 2.14 -21.14
N ILE A 41 0.43 1.82 -22.25
CA ILE A 41 -1.01 1.56 -22.26
C ILE A 41 -1.27 0.11 -22.66
N ILE A 42 -1.92 -0.67 -21.79
CA ILE A 42 -2.34 -2.04 -22.03
C ILE A 42 -3.87 -2.11 -22.12
N ARG A 43 -4.40 -2.62 -23.24
CA ARG A 43 -5.86 -2.76 -23.48
C ARG A 43 -6.31 -4.19 -23.76
N LYS A 44 -5.41 -5.14 -23.56
CA LYS A 44 -5.61 -6.58 -23.67
C LYS A 44 -4.59 -7.31 -22.79
N PRO A 45 -4.72 -8.61 -22.55
CA PRO A 45 -3.69 -9.37 -21.85
C PRO A 45 -2.35 -9.28 -22.57
N ILE A 46 -1.30 -8.89 -21.84
CA ILE A 46 0.09 -8.84 -22.29
C ILE A 46 0.89 -9.86 -21.48
N PHE A 47 1.41 -10.87 -22.17
CA PHE A 47 2.22 -11.91 -21.54
C PHE A 47 3.71 -11.62 -21.72
N ILE A 48 4.49 -11.76 -20.66
CA ILE A 48 5.95 -11.88 -20.68
C ILE A 48 6.26 -13.37 -20.80
N THR A 49 6.85 -13.78 -21.91
CA THR A 49 7.03 -15.19 -22.28
C THR A 49 8.47 -15.49 -22.71
N ASN A 50 8.74 -16.74 -23.09
CA ASN A 50 10.04 -17.17 -23.63
C ASN A 50 11.21 -16.87 -22.66
N ASN A 51 10.96 -17.02 -21.35
CA ASN A 51 11.90 -16.67 -20.27
C ASN A 51 12.45 -15.24 -20.36
N ALA A 52 11.73 -14.33 -21.01
CA ALA A 52 12.11 -12.93 -21.13
C ALA A 52 11.99 -12.21 -19.78
N THR A 53 12.72 -11.11 -19.66
CA THR A 53 12.59 -10.16 -18.55
C THR A 53 11.98 -8.85 -19.05
N LEU A 54 10.87 -8.44 -18.47
CA LEU A 54 10.41 -7.05 -18.53
C LEU A 54 11.01 -6.29 -17.35
N THR A 55 11.75 -5.21 -17.63
CA THR A 55 12.22 -4.27 -16.61
C THR A 55 11.48 -2.95 -16.75
N ILE A 56 10.92 -2.45 -15.66
CA ILE A 56 10.20 -1.19 -15.59
C ILE A 56 11.00 -0.24 -14.70
N GLU A 57 11.35 0.93 -15.23
CA GLU A 57 12.11 1.93 -14.49
C GLU A 57 11.27 2.57 -13.36
N PRO A 58 11.89 2.97 -12.23
CA PRO A 58 11.21 3.70 -11.16
C PRO A 58 10.51 4.97 -11.67
N GLY A 59 9.25 5.18 -11.26
CA GLY A 59 8.45 6.34 -11.66
C GLY A 59 7.66 6.15 -12.95
N THR A 60 7.72 4.98 -13.58
CA THR A 60 6.92 4.67 -14.77
C THR A 60 5.44 4.51 -14.40
N THR A 61 4.55 5.04 -15.26
CA THR A 61 3.10 4.84 -15.16
C THR A 61 2.62 3.90 -16.28
N ILE A 62 1.80 2.93 -15.92
CA ILE A 62 1.18 1.95 -16.80
C ILE A 62 -0.33 2.07 -16.65
N LEU A 63 -1.03 2.28 -17.77
CA LEU A 63 -2.47 2.44 -17.83
C LEU A 63 -3.11 1.18 -18.42
N GLY A 64 -3.88 0.48 -17.60
CA GLY A 64 -4.78 -0.58 -18.01
C GLY A 64 -6.12 -0.03 -18.44
N GLY A 65 -6.78 -0.69 -19.38
CA GLY A 65 -8.15 -0.34 -19.74
C GLY A 65 -8.82 -1.40 -20.60
N ARG A 66 -10.10 -1.19 -20.87
CA ARG A 66 -10.88 -2.01 -21.79
C ARG A 66 -10.29 -2.00 -23.20
N ALA A 67 -10.52 -3.07 -23.96
CA ALA A 67 -10.24 -3.06 -25.40
C ALA A 67 -10.96 -1.88 -26.05
N GLN A 68 -10.22 -1.12 -26.87
CA GLN A 68 -10.82 -0.08 -27.70
C GLN A 68 -11.44 -0.76 -28.92
N ASP A 69 -12.64 -1.31 -28.77
CA ASP A 69 -13.35 -1.85 -29.92
C ASP A 69 -14.12 -0.73 -30.63
N THR A 70 -13.72 -0.44 -31.88
CA THR A 70 -14.44 0.48 -32.77
C THR A 70 -15.51 -0.23 -33.60
N SER A 71 -15.75 -1.52 -33.37
CA SER A 71 -16.77 -2.31 -34.06
C SER A 71 -18.17 -2.09 -33.47
N THR A 72 -19.21 -2.36 -34.26
CA THR A 72 -20.62 -2.27 -33.83
C THR A 72 -21.03 -3.37 -32.85
N THR A 73 -20.12 -4.28 -32.49
CA THR A 73 -20.33 -5.40 -31.57
C THR A 73 -19.17 -5.43 -30.59
N PRO A 74 -19.19 -4.62 -29.52
CA PRO A 74 -18.04 -4.42 -28.65
C PRO A 74 -17.48 -5.77 -28.19
N ALA A 75 -16.17 -5.95 -28.31
CA ALA A 75 -15.44 -7.00 -27.60
C ALA A 75 -15.50 -6.68 -26.09
N THR A 76 -16.67 -6.93 -25.48
CA THR A 76 -16.97 -6.67 -24.06
C THR A 76 -16.17 -7.56 -23.10
N THR A 77 -15.19 -8.33 -23.60
CA THR A 77 -14.52 -9.42 -22.88
C THR A 77 -12.99 -9.33 -22.91
N THR A 78 -12.41 -8.23 -23.40
CA THR A 78 -10.94 -8.07 -23.44
C THR A 78 -10.50 -6.83 -22.67
N PHE A 79 -9.68 -7.03 -21.66
CA PHE A 79 -9.19 -6.00 -20.74
C PHE A 79 -7.66 -6.06 -20.67
N GLY A 80 -7.03 -4.91 -20.40
CA GLY A 80 -5.60 -4.86 -20.11
C GLY A 80 -5.25 -5.66 -18.86
N SER A 81 -4.29 -6.57 -18.96
CA SER A 81 -3.69 -7.27 -17.82
C SER A 81 -2.23 -7.58 -18.14
N LEU A 82 -1.37 -7.66 -17.12
CA LEU A 82 0.05 -7.96 -17.30
C LEU A 82 0.40 -9.28 -16.61
N ILE A 83 0.89 -10.24 -17.40
CA ILE A 83 1.15 -11.60 -16.94
C ILE A 83 2.62 -11.96 -17.13
N ALA A 84 3.33 -12.30 -16.06
CA ALA A 84 4.63 -12.95 -16.12
C ALA A 84 4.43 -14.46 -16.11
N THR A 85 4.65 -15.11 -17.26
CA THR A 85 4.55 -16.58 -17.35
C THR A 85 5.71 -17.28 -16.66
N ARG A 86 5.54 -18.56 -16.37
CA ARG A 86 6.58 -19.44 -15.80
C ARG A 86 7.94 -19.26 -16.49
N GLY A 87 8.97 -18.96 -15.69
CA GLY A 87 10.34 -18.75 -16.15
C GLY A 87 10.65 -17.35 -16.71
N ALA A 88 9.63 -16.55 -17.01
CA ALA A 88 9.78 -15.13 -17.31
C ALA A 88 9.91 -14.30 -16.02
N LYS A 89 10.32 -13.03 -16.17
CA LYS A 89 10.53 -12.13 -15.04
C LYS A 89 9.89 -10.76 -15.24
N LEU A 90 9.26 -10.25 -14.19
CA LEU A 90 8.82 -8.87 -14.07
C LEU A 90 9.69 -8.14 -13.03
N ILE A 91 10.47 -7.16 -13.47
CA ILE A 91 11.32 -6.32 -12.61
C ILE A 91 10.71 -4.93 -12.55
N ALA A 92 9.88 -4.67 -11.55
CA ALA A 92 9.35 -3.37 -11.19
C ALA A 92 9.91 -2.97 -9.80
N ASP A 93 11.17 -2.52 -9.79
CA ASP A 93 11.90 -2.13 -8.58
C ASP A 93 11.86 -0.60 -8.41
N GLY A 94 10.67 -0.09 -8.09
CA GLY A 94 10.44 1.32 -7.79
C GLY A 94 11.14 1.78 -6.51
N THR A 95 10.94 3.05 -6.16
CA THR A 95 11.48 3.63 -4.92
C THR A 95 10.41 4.45 -4.21
N LEU A 96 10.57 4.73 -2.92
CA LEU A 96 9.70 5.65 -2.17
C LEU A 96 9.46 6.97 -2.92
N ALA A 97 10.52 7.57 -3.49
CA ALA A 97 10.43 8.82 -4.22
C ALA A 97 9.84 8.67 -5.64
N LYS A 98 9.94 7.49 -6.23
CA LYS A 98 9.53 7.18 -7.61
C LYS A 98 8.87 5.79 -7.66
N PRO A 99 7.65 5.65 -7.10
CA PRO A 99 6.93 4.39 -7.18
C PRO A 99 6.53 4.11 -8.64
N ILE A 100 6.35 2.83 -8.98
CA ILE A 100 5.77 2.42 -10.26
C ILE A 100 4.26 2.28 -10.06
N VAL A 101 3.46 2.86 -10.96
CA VAL A 101 2.01 2.89 -10.84
C VAL A 101 1.38 2.13 -11.99
N PHE A 102 0.60 1.10 -11.67
CA PHE A 102 -0.32 0.42 -12.56
C PHE A 102 -1.75 0.81 -12.19
N THR A 103 -2.48 1.39 -13.12
CA THR A 103 -3.79 1.98 -12.82
C THR A 103 -4.72 1.98 -14.03
N ALA A 104 -5.98 2.31 -13.82
CA ALA A 104 -6.97 2.53 -14.86
C ALA A 104 -6.62 3.75 -15.74
N ILE A 105 -6.89 3.66 -17.04
CA ILE A 105 -6.75 4.82 -17.94
C ILE A 105 -7.70 5.95 -17.53
N GLU A 106 -8.83 5.61 -16.91
CA GLU A 106 -9.83 6.51 -16.37
C GLU A 106 -9.29 7.38 -15.22
N GLU A 107 -8.26 6.95 -14.47
CA GLU A 107 -7.60 7.79 -13.45
C GLU A 107 -6.87 9.00 -14.10
N ARG A 108 -6.45 8.87 -15.37
CA ARG A 108 -5.81 9.94 -16.14
C ARG A 108 -6.82 10.73 -16.99
N ASP A 109 -7.69 10.02 -17.70
CA ASP A 109 -8.50 10.58 -18.79
C ASP A 109 -9.95 10.88 -18.39
N GLY A 110 -10.37 10.47 -17.18
CA GLY A 110 -11.78 10.38 -16.81
C GLY A 110 -12.52 9.34 -17.66
N GLY A 111 -13.85 9.33 -17.60
CA GLY A 111 -14.67 8.46 -18.45
C GLY A 111 -15.40 7.36 -17.71
N VAL A 112 -15.47 7.42 -16.38
CA VAL A 112 -16.34 6.54 -15.59
C VAL A 112 -17.77 6.70 -16.09
N ASP A 113 -18.46 5.58 -16.32
CA ASP A 113 -19.81 5.52 -16.91
C ASP A 113 -19.99 6.27 -18.25
N GLY A 114 -18.89 6.47 -18.98
CA GLY A 114 -18.89 7.17 -20.27
C GLY A 114 -18.92 8.70 -20.14
N ASP A 115 -18.78 9.26 -18.93
CA ASP A 115 -18.65 10.70 -18.70
C ASP A 115 -17.17 11.08 -18.49
N PRO A 116 -16.54 11.80 -19.44
CA PRO A 116 -15.13 12.19 -19.34
C PRO A 116 -14.83 13.18 -18.20
N SER A 117 -15.85 13.72 -17.52
CA SER A 117 -15.66 14.59 -16.35
C SER A 117 -15.62 13.83 -15.01
N ILE A 118 -15.93 12.53 -15.03
CA ILE A 118 -15.95 11.67 -13.84
C ILE A 118 -14.67 10.82 -13.82
N PHE A 119 -13.99 10.84 -12.68
CA PHE A 119 -12.78 10.06 -12.39
C PHE A 119 -13.10 8.98 -11.36
N PRO A 120 -12.38 7.84 -11.38
CA PRO A 120 -12.59 6.78 -10.40
C PRO A 120 -12.40 7.24 -8.96
N ASP A 121 -13.31 6.84 -8.08
CA ASP A 121 -13.24 7.08 -6.64
C ASP A 121 -13.39 5.76 -5.86
N PRO A 122 -12.34 5.30 -5.13
CA PRO A 122 -12.43 4.11 -4.30
C PRO A 122 -13.54 4.17 -3.24
N ALA A 123 -13.90 5.37 -2.77
CA ALA A 123 -14.99 5.53 -1.80
C ALA A 123 -16.35 5.17 -2.41
N LEU A 124 -16.52 5.29 -3.73
CA LEU A 124 -17.74 4.91 -4.45
C LEU A 124 -17.75 3.44 -4.86
N GLY A 125 -16.67 2.70 -4.63
CA GLY A 125 -16.52 1.33 -5.12
C GLY A 125 -16.21 1.25 -6.61
N ASP A 126 -15.59 2.28 -7.18
CA ASP A 126 -15.15 2.23 -8.58
C ASP A 126 -14.00 1.21 -8.71
N ALA A 127 -14.21 0.16 -9.51
CA ALA A 127 -13.23 -0.88 -9.81
C ALA A 127 -13.51 -1.49 -11.21
N SER A 128 -12.86 -2.61 -11.53
CA SER A 128 -13.05 -3.34 -12.79
C SER A 128 -12.72 -2.58 -14.09
N PHE A 129 -11.72 -1.71 -14.04
CA PHE A 129 -11.28 -0.96 -15.22
C PHE A 129 -10.21 -1.72 -16.02
N TRP A 130 -9.45 -2.59 -15.36
CA TRP A 130 -8.44 -3.47 -15.95
C TRP A 130 -8.17 -4.68 -15.05
N GLY A 131 -7.37 -5.63 -15.52
CA GLY A 131 -7.23 -6.95 -14.90
C GLY A 131 -6.09 -7.14 -13.89
N GLY A 132 -5.34 -6.12 -13.49
CA GLY A 132 -4.26 -6.32 -12.51
C GLY A 132 -3.00 -7.04 -13.04
N ILE A 133 -2.19 -7.55 -12.10
CA ILE A 133 -0.89 -8.18 -12.35
C ILE A 133 -0.92 -9.64 -11.92
N ILE A 134 -0.44 -10.53 -12.79
CA ILE A 134 -0.37 -11.96 -12.53
C ILE A 134 1.07 -12.44 -12.68
N MET A 135 1.60 -13.09 -11.65
CA MET A 135 2.92 -13.71 -11.66
C MET A 135 2.80 -15.23 -11.50
N LEU A 136 3.26 -15.97 -12.51
CA LEU A 136 3.20 -17.43 -12.54
C LEU A 136 4.61 -18.02 -12.38
N GLY A 137 4.82 -18.77 -11.30
CA GLY A 137 6.11 -19.36 -10.94
C GLY A 137 6.16 -20.89 -11.02
N ASN A 138 7.32 -21.42 -10.62
CA ASN A 138 7.64 -22.85 -10.60
C ASN A 138 7.65 -23.48 -9.18
N ALA A 139 7.24 -22.76 -8.14
CA ALA A 139 7.24 -23.28 -6.78
C ALA A 139 6.16 -24.34 -6.57
N GLN A 140 6.18 -24.98 -5.40
CA GLN A 140 5.20 -25.99 -5.02
C GLN A 140 3.78 -25.41 -4.97
N VAL A 141 2.80 -26.22 -5.34
CA VAL A 141 1.36 -25.89 -5.28
C VAL A 141 0.63 -27.13 -4.77
N ASN A 142 -0.40 -26.91 -3.97
CA ASN A 142 -1.32 -27.95 -3.55
C ASN A 142 -2.56 -27.95 -4.45
N ARG A 143 -2.44 -28.61 -5.61
CA ARG A 143 -3.60 -28.83 -6.49
C ARG A 143 -3.95 -30.29 -6.53
N ILE A 144 -5.10 -30.63 -5.98
CA ILE A 144 -5.62 -31.99 -5.97
C ILE A 144 -6.55 -32.19 -7.16
N THR A 145 -6.25 -33.21 -7.97
CA THR A 145 -7.18 -33.72 -8.98
C THR A 145 -7.50 -35.17 -8.64
N GLY A 146 -8.72 -35.42 -8.17
CA GLY A 146 -9.19 -36.76 -7.83
C GLY A 146 -8.58 -37.32 -6.53
N SER A 147 -7.39 -37.90 -6.58
CA SER A 147 -6.70 -38.41 -5.37
C SER A 147 -5.18 -38.25 -5.42
N ALA A 148 -4.69 -37.42 -6.35
CA ALA A 148 -3.29 -37.10 -6.50
C ALA A 148 -3.10 -35.58 -6.50
N ASN A 149 -1.96 -35.15 -5.97
CA ASN A 149 -1.50 -33.78 -6.13
C ASN A 149 -0.74 -33.69 -7.46
N ASP A 150 -1.22 -32.86 -8.39
CA ASP A 150 -0.60 -32.66 -9.70
C ASP A 150 0.62 -31.71 -9.62
N GLY A 151 0.68 -30.86 -8.58
CA GLY A 151 1.74 -29.87 -8.37
C GLY A 151 1.75 -28.73 -9.38
N GLU A 152 0.77 -28.67 -10.28
CA GLU A 152 0.59 -27.62 -11.27
C GLU A 152 -0.88 -27.33 -11.53
N ALA A 153 -1.18 -26.09 -11.90
CA ALA A 153 -2.53 -25.57 -12.06
C ALA A 153 -2.58 -24.59 -13.23
N ARG A 154 -3.79 -24.24 -13.67
CA ARG A 154 -4.01 -23.11 -14.58
C ARG A 154 -4.64 -21.99 -13.79
N ILE A 155 -4.12 -20.79 -13.97
CA ILE A 155 -4.73 -19.61 -13.38
C ILE A 155 -6.08 -19.38 -14.02
N GLU A 156 -7.02 -18.99 -13.18
CA GLU A 156 -8.36 -18.65 -13.59
C GLU A 156 -8.42 -17.29 -14.32
N GLY A 157 -9.61 -16.90 -14.75
CA GLY A 157 -9.86 -15.70 -15.51
C GLY A 157 -9.47 -15.74 -16.99
N PHE A 158 -8.95 -16.84 -17.54
CA PHE A 158 -8.58 -16.88 -18.97
C PHE A 158 -9.30 -18.02 -19.70
N PRO A 159 -10.57 -17.85 -20.11
CA PRO A 159 -11.27 -18.84 -20.91
C PRO A 159 -10.55 -19.02 -22.25
N ASN A 160 -9.95 -20.20 -22.45
CA ASN A 160 -9.32 -20.62 -23.71
C ASN A 160 -8.25 -19.67 -24.25
N SER A 161 -7.18 -19.42 -23.49
CA SER A 161 -5.96 -18.68 -23.95
C SER A 161 -5.28 -19.27 -25.20
N GLY A 162 -5.78 -20.36 -25.77
CA GLY A 162 -5.26 -21.06 -26.95
C GLY A 162 -4.00 -21.87 -26.64
N ASP A 163 -3.05 -21.27 -25.91
CA ASP A 163 -1.86 -21.91 -25.37
C ASP A 163 -1.97 -22.02 -23.83
N PRO A 164 -2.19 -23.23 -23.28
CA PRO A 164 -2.33 -23.40 -21.85
C PRO A 164 -1.09 -22.96 -21.05
N LEU A 165 0.10 -23.00 -21.66
CA LEU A 165 1.35 -22.63 -20.99
C LEU A 165 1.40 -21.16 -20.57
N LEU A 166 0.59 -20.30 -21.19
CA LEU A 166 0.50 -18.87 -20.83
C LEU A 166 -0.17 -18.65 -19.47
N THR A 167 -0.89 -19.66 -18.98
CA THR A 167 -1.71 -19.60 -17.76
C THR A 167 -1.29 -20.65 -16.74
N THR A 168 -0.35 -21.54 -17.04
CA THR A 168 0.05 -22.62 -16.11
C THR A 168 1.07 -22.14 -15.07
N TYR A 169 0.82 -22.44 -13.79
CA TYR A 169 1.75 -22.22 -12.66
C TYR A 169 2.00 -23.51 -11.86
N GLY A 170 2.98 -23.46 -10.96
CA GLY A 170 3.44 -24.61 -10.17
C GLY A 170 4.48 -25.46 -10.89
N GLY A 171 5.43 -26.06 -10.17
CA GLY A 171 6.51 -26.83 -10.78
C GLY A 171 6.22 -28.32 -11.02
N GLY A 172 4.96 -28.74 -10.90
CA GLY A 172 4.53 -30.12 -11.09
C GLY A 172 5.24 -31.08 -10.12
N ALA A 173 5.68 -32.23 -10.63
CA ALA A 173 6.40 -33.23 -9.84
C ALA A 173 7.80 -32.78 -9.34
N THR A 174 8.35 -31.68 -9.85
CA THR A 174 9.69 -31.18 -9.48
C THR A 174 9.65 -29.68 -9.20
N PRO A 175 8.99 -29.24 -8.12
CA PRO A 175 8.85 -27.83 -7.80
C PRO A 175 10.18 -27.18 -7.46
N ASN A 176 10.34 -25.92 -7.85
CA ASN A 176 11.45 -25.06 -7.48
C ASN A 176 10.98 -23.97 -6.51
N ASN A 177 11.05 -24.23 -5.21
CA ASN A 177 10.68 -23.25 -4.20
C ASN A 177 11.60 -22.01 -4.16
N ALA A 178 12.76 -22.07 -4.81
CA ALA A 178 13.69 -20.95 -4.98
C ALA A 178 13.52 -20.24 -6.34
N ASP A 179 12.43 -20.51 -7.07
CA ASP A 179 12.09 -19.81 -8.31
C ASP A 179 12.06 -18.30 -8.10
N ASN A 180 12.49 -17.55 -9.12
CA ASN A 180 12.57 -16.10 -9.10
C ASN A 180 11.83 -15.53 -10.32
N SER A 181 10.60 -15.09 -10.05
CA SER A 181 9.68 -14.46 -11.00
C SER A 181 9.92 -12.95 -11.12
N GLY A 182 10.83 -12.38 -10.34
CA GLY A 182 11.29 -10.99 -10.45
C GLY A 182 11.23 -10.19 -9.15
N ILE A 183 10.91 -8.89 -9.28
CA ILE A 183 10.87 -7.91 -8.18
C ILE A 183 9.64 -7.02 -8.38
N LEU A 184 8.80 -6.91 -7.35
CA LEU A 184 7.83 -5.84 -7.17
C LEU A 184 8.23 -5.06 -5.92
N ARG A 185 8.70 -3.82 -6.09
CA ARG A 185 9.03 -2.93 -4.98
C ARG A 185 8.54 -1.51 -5.19
N TYR A 186 7.88 -0.92 -4.20
CA TYR A 186 7.22 0.40 -4.32
C TYR A 186 6.32 0.45 -5.56
N VAL A 187 5.41 -0.52 -5.63
CA VAL A 187 4.46 -0.69 -6.74
C VAL A 187 3.05 -0.41 -6.23
N SER A 188 2.33 0.45 -6.95
CA SER A 188 0.94 0.78 -6.69
C SER A 188 0.07 0.18 -7.79
N ILE A 189 -0.88 -0.69 -7.42
CA ILE A 189 -1.83 -1.34 -8.32
C ILE A 189 -3.22 -0.84 -7.95
N ARG A 190 -3.98 -0.29 -8.90
CA ARG A 190 -5.25 0.39 -8.58
C ARG A 190 -6.35 0.06 -9.56
N PHE A 191 -7.59 0.06 -9.09
CA PHE A 191 -8.79 0.02 -9.94
C PHE A 191 -8.85 -1.25 -10.82
N GLY A 192 -8.28 -2.34 -10.31
CA GLY A 192 -8.17 -3.63 -10.97
C GLY A 192 -9.43 -4.47 -10.84
N GLY A 193 -9.29 -5.76 -11.12
CA GLY A 193 -10.37 -6.75 -11.03
C GLY A 193 -11.03 -6.93 -12.39
N PHE A 194 -11.25 -8.17 -12.85
CA PHE A 194 -12.11 -8.35 -14.01
C PHE A 194 -12.76 -9.73 -14.06
N GLU A 195 -14.10 -9.73 -14.07
CA GLU A 195 -14.92 -10.92 -14.30
C GLU A 195 -14.91 -11.32 -15.78
N PHE A 196 -14.18 -12.38 -16.12
CA PHE A 196 -14.21 -12.94 -17.48
C PHE A 196 -15.43 -13.81 -17.73
N ALA A 197 -15.96 -14.43 -16.67
CA ALA A 197 -17.21 -15.18 -16.64
C ALA A 197 -17.69 -15.24 -15.18
N ALA A 198 -18.97 -15.56 -14.97
CA ALA A 198 -19.53 -15.72 -13.62
C ALA A 198 -18.64 -16.55 -12.70
N ASN A 199 -18.20 -15.94 -11.60
CA ASN A 199 -17.32 -16.53 -10.58
C ASN A 199 -15.97 -16.98 -11.17
N ASN A 200 -15.37 -16.14 -12.01
CA ASN A 200 -14.11 -16.36 -12.70
C ASN A 200 -13.44 -15.01 -13.00
N GLU A 201 -13.17 -14.30 -11.92
CA GLU A 201 -12.54 -13.01 -11.85
C GLU A 201 -11.00 -13.13 -11.81
N ILE A 202 -10.29 -12.00 -11.87
CA ILE A 202 -8.84 -11.94 -11.63
C ILE A 202 -8.53 -10.80 -10.67
N ASN A 203 -7.49 -11.00 -9.87
CA ASN A 203 -7.22 -10.19 -8.69
C ASN A 203 -6.31 -8.99 -8.97
N GLY A 204 -6.16 -8.13 -7.96
CA GLY A 204 -5.26 -6.98 -8.07
C GLY A 204 -3.81 -7.43 -8.27
N LEU A 205 -3.34 -8.29 -7.37
CA LEU A 205 -2.07 -9.01 -7.50
C LEU A 205 -2.27 -10.50 -7.29
N THR A 206 -2.10 -11.27 -8.36
CA THR A 206 -2.20 -12.74 -8.33
C THR A 206 -0.82 -13.38 -8.33
N LEU A 207 -0.58 -14.28 -7.38
CA LEU A 207 0.71 -14.95 -7.16
C LEU A 207 0.57 -16.47 -7.25
N GLY A 208 0.58 -17.01 -8.48
CA GLY A 208 0.48 -18.45 -8.72
C GLY A 208 1.82 -19.16 -8.66
N GLY A 209 2.04 -20.00 -7.65
CA GLY A 209 3.25 -20.83 -7.53
C GLY A 209 4.55 -20.03 -7.53
N VAL A 210 4.54 -18.79 -7.02
CA VAL A 210 5.72 -17.90 -7.02
C VAL A 210 6.71 -18.35 -5.95
N GLY A 211 7.99 -18.44 -6.32
CA GLY A 211 9.06 -18.90 -5.43
C GLY A 211 9.66 -17.80 -4.55
N ASN A 212 10.36 -18.22 -3.49
CA ASN A 212 11.00 -17.34 -2.50
C ASN A 212 12.27 -16.62 -2.99
N GLY A 213 12.67 -16.87 -4.25
CA GLY A 213 13.69 -16.06 -4.93
C GLY A 213 13.13 -14.73 -5.48
N THR A 214 11.81 -14.55 -5.46
CA THR A 214 11.09 -13.34 -5.88
C THR A 214 11.00 -12.34 -4.73
N ILE A 215 11.13 -11.04 -5.02
CA ILE A 215 10.98 -9.96 -4.03
C ILE A 215 9.64 -9.28 -4.24
N ILE A 216 8.81 -9.22 -3.20
CA ILE A 216 7.56 -8.44 -3.17
C ILE A 216 7.54 -7.63 -1.88
N GLU A 217 7.84 -6.33 -1.99
CA GLU A 217 8.02 -5.44 -0.85
C GLU A 217 7.42 -4.06 -1.10
N ASN A 218 6.72 -3.45 -0.16
CA ASN A 218 6.09 -2.13 -0.38
C ASN A 218 5.21 -2.13 -1.64
N VAL A 219 4.19 -2.99 -1.64
CA VAL A 219 3.20 -3.07 -2.71
C VAL A 219 1.84 -2.72 -2.15
N GLU A 220 1.05 -1.94 -2.89
CA GLU A 220 -0.34 -1.67 -2.55
C GLU A 220 -1.29 -2.10 -3.67
N VAL A 221 -2.49 -2.55 -3.26
CA VAL A 221 -3.63 -2.78 -4.12
C VAL A 221 -4.80 -1.93 -3.64
N ILE A 222 -5.37 -1.13 -4.54
CA ILE A 222 -6.44 -0.17 -4.22
C ILE A 222 -7.65 -0.44 -5.12
N SER A 223 -8.84 -0.60 -4.52
CA SER A 223 -10.11 -0.69 -5.25
C SER A 223 -10.09 -1.76 -6.35
N ASN A 224 -9.80 -3.00 -5.97
CA ASN A 224 -9.97 -4.16 -6.84
C ASN A 224 -11.40 -4.69 -6.72
N SER A 225 -12.02 -5.14 -7.81
CA SER A 225 -13.41 -5.67 -7.75
C SER A 225 -13.52 -7.09 -7.19
N ASP A 226 -12.39 -7.75 -7.07
CA ASP A 226 -12.17 -9.10 -6.53
C ASP A 226 -11.10 -8.97 -5.44
N ASP A 227 -10.33 -10.01 -5.11
CA ASP A 227 -9.29 -9.94 -4.08
C ASP A 227 -8.25 -8.84 -4.30
N GLY A 228 -7.79 -8.29 -3.19
CA GLY A 228 -6.60 -7.44 -3.19
C GLY A 228 -5.36 -8.20 -3.64
N VAL A 229 -4.95 -9.20 -2.85
CA VAL A 229 -3.81 -10.06 -3.16
C VAL A 229 -4.20 -11.51 -2.91
N GLU A 230 -3.99 -12.35 -3.92
CA GLU A 230 -4.29 -13.77 -3.84
C GLU A 230 -3.05 -14.63 -4.10
N PHE A 231 -2.86 -15.63 -3.25
CA PHE A 231 -1.76 -16.58 -3.32
C PHE A 231 -2.27 -17.97 -3.72
N PHE A 232 -2.06 -18.37 -4.97
CA PHE A 232 -2.25 -19.76 -5.36
C PHE A 232 -0.98 -20.58 -5.14
N GLY A 233 -0.81 -21.09 -3.93
CA GLY A 233 0.36 -21.86 -3.54
C GLY A 233 1.66 -21.06 -3.55
N GLY A 234 2.78 -21.76 -3.75
CA GLY A 234 4.11 -21.15 -3.79
C GLY A 234 4.74 -20.89 -2.42
N THR A 235 5.89 -20.21 -2.44
CA THR A 235 6.74 -19.97 -1.27
C THR A 235 7.21 -18.53 -1.14
N VAL A 236 6.72 -17.63 -2.01
CA VAL A 236 7.13 -16.22 -2.04
C VAL A 236 6.95 -15.56 -0.68
N ASN A 237 7.95 -14.79 -0.28
CA ASN A 237 7.88 -13.98 0.94
C ASN A 237 7.44 -12.57 0.58
N THR A 238 6.66 -11.93 1.44
CA THR A 238 6.23 -10.55 1.20
C THR A 238 6.43 -9.67 2.44
N LYS A 239 6.74 -8.39 2.23
CA LYS A 239 6.92 -7.44 3.34
C LYS A 239 6.27 -6.11 3.02
N ARG A 240 5.49 -5.53 3.94
CA ARG A 240 4.80 -4.24 3.74
C ARG A 240 3.87 -4.28 2.52
N ILE A 241 2.78 -5.03 2.66
CA ILE A 241 1.74 -5.14 1.62
C ILE A 241 0.50 -4.43 2.13
N ALA A 242 -0.08 -3.55 1.32
CA ALA A 242 -1.27 -2.79 1.66
C ALA A 242 -2.42 -3.14 0.73
N VAL A 243 -3.62 -3.33 1.27
CA VAL A 243 -4.83 -3.51 0.48
C VAL A 243 -5.87 -2.52 0.98
N ALA A 244 -6.47 -1.74 0.09
CA ALA A 244 -7.51 -0.80 0.50
C ALA A 244 -8.70 -0.84 -0.46
N PHE A 245 -9.90 -0.86 0.12
CA PHE A 245 -11.17 -0.67 -0.59
C PHE A 245 -11.45 -1.71 -1.69
N CYS A 246 -10.88 -2.92 -1.59
CA CYS A 246 -11.22 -4.03 -2.49
C CYS A 246 -12.62 -4.57 -2.15
N GLN A 247 -13.29 -5.14 -3.15
CA GLN A 247 -14.71 -5.51 -3.07
C GLN A 247 -14.95 -6.94 -2.63
N ASP A 248 -13.92 -7.77 -2.60
CA ASP A 248 -13.92 -9.12 -2.01
C ASP A 248 -12.88 -9.21 -0.88
N GLU A 249 -12.08 -10.27 -0.80
CA GLU A 249 -11.09 -10.46 0.25
C GLU A 249 -9.94 -9.45 0.15
N SER A 250 -9.40 -9.02 1.30
CA SER A 250 -8.14 -8.28 1.24
C SER A 250 -6.96 -9.19 0.90
N PHE A 251 -6.88 -10.35 1.54
CA PHE A 251 -5.83 -11.34 1.36
C PHE A 251 -6.42 -12.74 1.29
N ASP A 252 -6.43 -13.32 0.10
CA ASP A 252 -6.78 -14.72 -0.13
C ASP A 252 -5.51 -15.59 -0.17
N ILE A 253 -5.55 -16.70 0.54
CA ILE A 253 -4.49 -17.69 0.56
C ILE A 253 -5.07 -19.03 0.17
N ASP A 254 -4.43 -19.65 -0.82
CA ASP A 254 -4.98 -20.79 -1.49
C ASP A 254 -3.89 -21.82 -1.82
N GLN A 255 -4.29 -23.06 -2.10
CA GLN A 255 -3.43 -24.10 -2.69
C GLN A 255 -2.05 -24.28 -2.04
N GLY A 256 -2.01 -24.26 -0.71
CA GLY A 256 -0.85 -24.70 0.06
C GLY A 256 0.30 -23.70 0.11
N HIS A 257 0.03 -22.39 0.04
CA HIS A 257 1.06 -21.36 0.18
C HIS A 257 1.86 -21.52 1.49
N SER A 258 3.18 -21.30 1.44
CA SER A 258 4.06 -21.52 2.60
C SER A 258 5.15 -20.46 2.78
N GLY A 259 4.86 -19.20 2.42
CA GLY A 259 5.75 -18.06 2.57
C GLY A 259 5.86 -17.48 3.98
N PHE A 260 6.80 -16.57 4.15
CA PHE A 260 6.95 -15.70 5.33
C PHE A 260 6.48 -14.28 4.98
N HIS A 261 5.70 -13.68 5.87
CA HIS A 261 5.10 -12.36 5.64
C HIS A 261 5.21 -11.45 6.87
N GLN A 262 5.52 -10.17 6.64
CA GLN A 262 5.52 -9.18 7.72
C GLN A 262 4.96 -7.82 7.29
N PHE A 263 4.22 -7.16 8.19
CA PHE A 263 3.65 -5.81 7.98
C PHE A 263 2.59 -5.76 6.88
N TRP A 264 1.66 -6.71 6.87
CA TRP A 264 0.47 -6.61 6.02
C TRP A 264 -0.52 -5.61 6.61
N PHE A 265 -1.14 -4.81 5.76
CA PHE A 265 -2.17 -3.85 6.13
C PHE A 265 -3.37 -3.99 5.22
N SER A 266 -4.58 -4.01 5.78
CA SER A 266 -5.80 -3.80 5.00
C SER A 266 -6.79 -2.83 5.65
N ILE A 267 -7.55 -2.14 4.80
CA ILE A 267 -8.72 -1.35 5.19
C ILE A 267 -9.84 -1.50 4.14
N GLN A 268 -10.99 -2.04 4.52
CA GLN A 268 -12.15 -2.14 3.63
C GLN A 268 -12.89 -0.80 3.47
N ASN A 269 -13.76 -0.74 2.46
CA ASN A 269 -14.66 0.40 2.23
C ASN A 269 -15.69 0.52 3.39
N ASP A 270 -16.31 1.69 3.62
CA ASP A 270 -17.33 1.87 4.66
C ASP A 270 -18.74 1.50 4.20
N ASN A 271 -18.93 1.26 2.90
CA ASN A 271 -20.12 0.68 2.36
C ASN A 271 -20.15 -0.84 2.65
N PRO A 272 -21.08 -1.34 3.49
CA PRO A 272 -21.18 -2.75 3.83
C PRO A 272 -21.68 -3.64 2.68
N SER A 273 -21.88 -3.10 1.48
CA SER A 273 -22.08 -3.91 0.28
C SER A 273 -20.79 -4.10 -0.53
N LEU A 274 -19.66 -3.58 -0.07
CA LEU A 274 -18.36 -3.65 -0.72
C LEU A 274 -17.35 -4.27 0.24
N GLY A 275 -16.67 -5.33 -0.19
CA GLY A 275 -15.83 -6.19 0.64
C GLY A 275 -16.60 -7.40 1.14
N ASP A 276 -15.90 -8.52 1.29
CA ASP A 276 -16.36 -9.69 2.04
C ASP A 276 -15.47 -9.89 3.27
N TYR A 277 -14.53 -10.84 3.26
CA TYR A 277 -13.67 -11.07 4.41
C TYR A 277 -12.45 -10.16 4.44
N GLY A 278 -11.91 -9.95 5.64
CA GLY A 278 -10.55 -9.45 5.74
C GLY A 278 -9.55 -10.40 5.03
N GLY A 279 -9.77 -11.71 5.14
CA GLY A 279 -9.05 -12.69 4.33
C GLY A 279 -9.68 -14.07 4.40
N GLU A 280 -9.66 -14.78 3.27
CA GLU A 280 -10.04 -16.18 3.14
C GLU A 280 -8.77 -17.04 3.05
N TRP A 281 -8.59 -17.95 4.01
CA TRP A 281 -7.39 -18.77 4.10
C TRP A 281 -7.74 -20.24 3.96
N ASP A 282 -7.61 -20.74 2.74
CA ASP A 282 -7.65 -22.13 2.35
C ASP A 282 -6.21 -22.71 2.19
N GLY A 283 -6.10 -24.02 2.26
CA GLY A 283 -4.89 -24.75 1.88
C GLY A 283 -5.13 -25.77 0.79
N GLY A 284 -6.38 -25.94 0.35
CA GLY A 284 -6.80 -26.86 -0.70
C GLY A 284 -7.10 -26.14 -2.01
N ASN A 285 -7.99 -26.76 -2.78
CA ASN A 285 -8.65 -26.19 -3.95
C ASN A 285 -10.14 -26.56 -3.91
N GLY A 286 -10.72 -26.55 -2.70
CA GLY A 286 -12.10 -26.97 -2.39
C GLY A 286 -12.35 -28.49 -2.29
N ASP A 287 -11.33 -29.33 -2.46
CA ASP A 287 -11.43 -30.78 -2.26
C ASP A 287 -11.03 -31.14 -0.82
N SER A 288 -11.94 -31.77 -0.06
CA SER A 288 -11.71 -32.24 1.34
C SER A 288 -10.58 -33.29 1.55
N ILE A 289 -9.70 -33.46 0.57
CA ILE A 289 -8.60 -34.41 0.56
C ILE A 289 -7.35 -33.74 1.12
N SER A 290 -6.90 -34.25 2.28
CA SER A 290 -5.73 -33.74 2.98
C SER A 290 -4.42 -34.34 2.43
N LEU A 291 -3.89 -33.75 1.35
CA LEU A 291 -2.58 -34.09 0.79
C LEU A 291 -1.62 -32.89 0.88
N PRO A 292 -0.33 -33.11 1.17
CA PRO A 292 0.64 -32.02 1.22
C PRO A 292 0.94 -31.45 -0.19
N PRO A 293 1.42 -30.20 -0.28
CA PRO A 293 1.75 -29.31 0.85
C PRO A 293 0.51 -28.66 1.48
N PHE A 294 0.47 -28.57 2.81
CA PHE A 294 -0.53 -27.75 3.51
C PHE A 294 -0.19 -26.26 3.37
N ALA A 295 -1.18 -25.38 3.52
CA ALA A 295 -0.90 -23.95 3.62
C ALA A 295 -0.26 -23.65 4.98
N LEU A 296 1.07 -23.50 4.98
CA LEU A 296 1.90 -23.26 6.15
C LEU A 296 2.40 -21.81 6.21
N THR A 297 1.65 -20.89 5.58
CA THR A 297 1.88 -19.45 5.59
C THR A 297 2.17 -18.94 7.00
N LYS A 298 3.20 -18.08 7.15
CA LYS A 298 3.57 -17.46 8.42
C LYS A 298 3.49 -15.94 8.33
N ILE A 299 2.44 -15.36 8.92
CA ILE A 299 2.14 -13.92 8.90
C ILE A 299 2.43 -13.32 10.28
N TYR A 300 3.27 -12.28 10.30
CA TYR A 300 3.62 -11.54 11.52
C TYR A 300 3.32 -10.05 11.36
N ASN A 301 2.88 -9.39 12.43
CA ASN A 301 2.69 -7.94 12.45
C ASN A 301 1.72 -7.44 11.36
N MET A 302 0.56 -8.08 11.20
CA MET A 302 -0.50 -7.62 10.29
C MET A 302 -1.45 -6.65 11.02
N THR A 303 -2.03 -5.68 10.32
CA THR A 303 -3.16 -4.86 10.78
C THR A 303 -4.28 -4.90 9.76
N MET A 304 -5.46 -5.39 10.13
CA MET A 304 -6.64 -5.41 9.25
C MET A 304 -7.76 -4.59 9.87
N LEU A 305 -8.39 -3.76 9.04
CA LEU A 305 -9.50 -2.89 9.39
C LEU A 305 -10.69 -3.25 8.49
N GLY A 306 -11.80 -3.71 9.07
CA GLY A 306 -12.99 -4.10 8.32
C GLY A 306 -13.79 -2.91 7.80
N THR A 307 -15.08 -3.09 7.51
CA THR A 307 -15.97 -2.02 7.01
C THR A 307 -16.33 -1.00 8.10
N GLY A 308 -16.24 -1.41 9.36
CA GLY A 308 -16.65 -0.65 10.53
C GLY A 308 -17.52 -1.52 11.44
N SER A 309 -17.20 -1.61 12.73
CA SER A 309 -17.95 -2.48 13.66
C SER A 309 -19.39 -2.01 13.96
N THR A 310 -19.80 -0.90 13.39
CA THR A 310 -21.17 -0.38 13.46
C THR A 310 -21.86 -0.33 12.10
N ALA A 311 -21.18 -0.77 11.03
CA ALA A 311 -21.81 -0.91 9.72
C ALA A 311 -22.93 -1.97 9.80
N VAL A 312 -23.97 -1.83 8.99
CA VAL A 312 -25.13 -2.74 9.01
C VAL A 312 -25.33 -3.27 7.60
N GLY A 313 -25.34 -4.60 7.42
CA GLY A 313 -25.75 -5.23 6.16
C GLY A 313 -24.76 -6.19 5.50
N SER A 314 -23.54 -6.36 6.04
CA SER A 314 -22.53 -7.28 5.51
C SER A 314 -22.37 -8.57 6.33
N ILE A 315 -21.96 -9.65 5.66
CA ILE A 315 -21.06 -10.65 6.23
C ILE A 315 -19.67 -10.04 5.99
N ASP A 316 -18.97 -9.64 7.05
CA ASP A 316 -17.69 -8.95 6.98
C ASP A 316 -16.84 -9.50 8.13
N ASP A 317 -16.45 -10.78 7.99
CA ASP A 317 -15.66 -11.45 9.01
C ASP A 317 -14.18 -11.06 8.88
N GLY A 318 -13.49 -11.03 10.02
CA GLY A 318 -12.07 -10.69 10.04
C GLY A 318 -11.23 -11.65 9.20
N ILE A 319 -11.30 -12.95 9.52
CA ILE A 319 -10.62 -14.00 8.76
C ILE A 319 -11.58 -15.18 8.65
N GLN A 320 -11.73 -15.73 7.45
CA GLN A 320 -12.35 -17.02 7.21
C GLN A 320 -11.23 -18.06 7.00
N VAL A 321 -11.34 -19.22 7.67
CA VAL A 321 -10.41 -20.34 7.45
C VAL A 321 -11.15 -21.56 6.92
N SER A 322 -10.58 -22.19 5.90
CA SER A 322 -11.15 -23.36 5.21
C SER A 322 -10.16 -24.53 5.22
N ASP A 323 -10.39 -25.55 4.40
CA ASP A 323 -9.69 -26.83 4.47
C ASP A 323 -8.17 -26.71 4.35
N ASN A 324 -7.42 -27.62 4.98
CA ASN A 324 -5.96 -27.70 4.82
C ASN A 324 -5.11 -26.42 5.18
N PHE A 325 -5.72 -25.32 5.63
CA PHE A 325 -4.98 -24.21 6.22
C PHE A 325 -4.38 -24.63 7.57
N ALA A 326 -3.08 -24.39 7.71
CA ALA A 326 -2.24 -24.84 8.82
C ALA A 326 -1.21 -23.76 9.23
N GLY A 327 -1.45 -22.52 8.80
CA GLY A 327 -0.52 -21.41 8.94
C GLY A 327 -0.39 -20.85 10.37
N THR A 328 0.47 -19.86 10.50
CA THR A 328 0.67 -19.09 11.73
C THR A 328 0.34 -17.63 11.50
N LEU A 329 -0.53 -17.07 12.35
CA LEU A 329 -0.74 -15.64 12.46
C LEU A 329 -0.27 -15.16 13.84
N ALA A 330 0.67 -14.21 13.87
CA ALA A 330 1.23 -13.74 15.12
C ALA A 330 1.44 -12.22 15.18
N ASN A 331 1.44 -11.66 16.40
CA ASN A 331 1.75 -10.26 16.67
C ASN A 331 0.89 -9.26 15.89
N SER A 332 -0.35 -9.62 15.54
CA SER A 332 -1.19 -8.90 14.58
C SER A 332 -2.40 -8.24 15.23
N VAL A 333 -3.07 -7.36 14.50
CA VAL A 333 -4.26 -6.61 14.90
C VAL A 333 -5.35 -6.84 13.86
N ILE A 334 -6.53 -7.25 14.28
CA ILE A 334 -7.71 -7.41 13.42
C ILE A 334 -8.84 -6.69 14.15
N HIS A 335 -9.41 -5.66 13.53
CA HIS A 335 -10.26 -4.69 14.21
C HIS A 335 -11.27 -4.04 13.26
N ASP A 336 -12.35 -3.50 13.80
CA ASP A 336 -13.34 -2.67 13.09
C ASP A 336 -14.13 -3.43 12.00
N PHE A 337 -14.46 -4.69 12.24
CA PHE A 337 -15.26 -5.54 11.35
C PHE A 337 -16.71 -5.63 11.82
N ASN A 338 -17.67 -5.72 10.89
CA ASN A 338 -19.08 -5.91 11.26
C ASN A 338 -19.40 -7.37 11.61
N GLY A 339 -18.73 -8.34 10.99
CA GLY A 339 -18.89 -9.78 11.24
C GLY A 339 -18.21 -10.27 12.52
N VAL A 340 -17.72 -11.52 12.49
CA VAL A 340 -16.97 -12.14 13.59
C VAL A 340 -15.46 -12.07 13.38
N ALA A 341 -14.68 -12.25 14.45
CA ALA A 341 -13.22 -12.22 14.35
C ALA A 341 -12.61 -13.34 13.49
N LEU A 342 -13.17 -14.54 13.60
CA LEU A 342 -12.68 -15.72 12.89
C LEU A 342 -13.84 -16.67 12.61
N SER A 343 -14.08 -16.99 11.34
CA SER A 343 -15.11 -17.93 10.87
C SER A 343 -14.49 -19.14 10.18
N ASN A 344 -15.32 -20.15 9.88
CA ASN A 344 -14.92 -21.40 9.23
C ASN A 344 -16.11 -21.94 8.42
N THR A 345 -15.85 -22.39 7.19
CA THR A 345 -16.83 -22.95 6.24
C THR A 345 -17.36 -24.35 6.63
N GLY A 346 -16.72 -25.03 7.59
CA GLY A 346 -17.19 -26.27 8.20
C GLY A 346 -16.67 -27.56 7.56
N ASP A 347 -15.82 -27.46 6.55
CA ASP A 347 -15.00 -28.54 5.96
C ASP A 347 -13.83 -28.97 6.88
N GLY A 348 -13.41 -28.08 7.78
CA GLY A 348 -12.45 -28.30 8.85
C GLY A 348 -11.02 -27.91 8.46
N VAL A 349 -10.32 -27.22 9.37
CA VAL A 349 -8.93 -26.77 9.15
C VAL A 349 -7.90 -27.92 9.08
N GLY A 350 -6.77 -27.67 8.43
CA GLY A 350 -5.68 -28.62 8.17
C GLY A 350 -5.04 -29.30 9.39
N SER A 351 -4.12 -30.23 9.13
CA SER A 351 -3.28 -30.89 10.15
C SER A 351 -1.80 -30.74 9.77
N PRO A 352 -1.00 -29.93 10.51
CA PRO A 352 -1.30 -29.35 11.83
C PRO A 352 -2.37 -28.25 11.77
N LYS A 353 -2.99 -27.98 12.91
CA LYS A 353 -4.01 -26.93 13.04
C LYS A 353 -3.38 -25.54 12.91
N PRO A 354 -4.11 -24.52 12.43
CA PRO A 354 -3.66 -23.13 12.44
C PRO A 354 -3.22 -22.67 13.83
N THR A 355 -2.23 -21.78 13.87
CA THR A 355 -1.67 -21.25 15.11
C THR A 355 -1.84 -19.73 15.18
N PHE A 356 -2.50 -19.25 16.23
CA PHE A 356 -2.69 -17.81 16.50
C PHE A 356 -1.95 -17.41 17.77
N LEU A 357 -0.98 -16.48 17.69
CA LEU A 357 -0.10 -16.11 18.82
C LEU A 357 -0.03 -14.60 19.02
N ASN A 358 -0.27 -14.13 20.24
CA ASN A 358 -0.05 -12.72 20.60
C ASN A 358 -0.74 -11.70 19.67
N ASN A 359 -1.92 -12.02 19.16
CA ASN A 359 -2.74 -11.12 18.35
C ASN A 359 -3.68 -10.28 19.22
N THR A 360 -4.10 -9.15 18.68
CA THR A 360 -5.13 -8.28 19.25
C THR A 360 -6.36 -8.33 18.35
N TRP A 361 -7.41 -8.99 18.83
CA TRP A 361 -8.73 -9.01 18.21
C TRP A 361 -9.54 -7.87 18.82
N GLY A 362 -9.74 -6.85 18.01
CA GLY A 362 -10.34 -5.58 18.36
C GLY A 362 -11.86 -5.64 18.55
N THR A 363 -12.55 -4.68 17.94
CA THR A 363 -14.01 -4.56 18.02
C THR A 363 -14.63 -5.20 16.78
N PHE A 364 -15.65 -6.02 17.01
CA PHE A 364 -16.41 -6.75 16.00
C PHE A 364 -17.89 -6.68 16.38
N ALA A 365 -18.79 -6.37 15.44
CA ALA A 365 -20.23 -6.29 15.76
C ALA A 365 -20.82 -7.70 16.00
N GLY A 366 -20.45 -8.68 15.17
CA GLY A 366 -20.83 -10.09 15.30
C GLY A 366 -20.14 -10.82 16.45
N GLY A 367 -19.06 -10.25 16.99
CA GLY A 367 -18.37 -10.73 18.18
C GLY A 367 -16.86 -10.83 18.00
N ALA A 368 -16.13 -10.25 18.95
CA ALA A 368 -14.65 -10.20 18.92
C ALA A 368 -13.97 -11.50 19.35
N GLY A 369 -14.76 -12.51 19.73
CA GLY A 369 -14.26 -13.79 20.21
C GLY A 369 -13.73 -14.64 19.07
N ILE A 370 -12.68 -15.40 19.36
CA ILE A 370 -12.29 -16.51 18.50
C ILE A 370 -13.33 -17.61 18.74
N VAL A 371 -14.04 -18.03 17.70
CA VAL A 371 -15.14 -18.99 17.84
C VAL A 371 -14.62 -20.27 18.52
N PRO A 372 -15.18 -20.67 19.69
CA PRO A 372 -14.86 -21.96 20.30
C PRO A 372 -15.38 -23.05 19.37
N ASN A 373 -14.49 -23.93 18.91
CA ASN A 373 -14.72 -25.00 17.91
C ASN A 373 -14.47 -24.63 16.43
N ILE A 374 -13.28 -24.12 16.11
CA ILE A 374 -12.65 -24.43 14.81
C ILE A 374 -12.20 -25.92 14.82
N GLY A 375 -13.22 -26.79 14.90
CA GLY A 375 -13.26 -28.22 15.16
C GLY A 375 -11.96 -29.04 15.15
N GLY A 376 -11.62 -29.62 16.32
CA GLY A 376 -10.81 -30.83 16.43
C GLY A 376 -9.95 -30.90 17.68
N ALA A 377 -9.89 -32.07 18.33
CA ALA A 377 -8.97 -32.32 19.43
C ALA A 377 -7.53 -31.99 19.03
N GLY A 378 -6.90 -31.01 19.69
CA GLY A 378 -5.51 -30.61 19.46
C GLY A 378 -5.31 -29.25 18.79
N ALA A 379 -6.34 -28.54 18.33
CA ALA A 379 -6.22 -27.09 18.16
C ALA A 379 -5.98 -26.49 19.56
N ALA A 380 -4.81 -25.89 19.79
CA ALA A 380 -4.58 -25.16 21.04
C ALA A 380 -5.64 -24.05 21.12
N ASP A 381 -6.29 -23.91 22.28
CA ASP A 381 -7.26 -22.85 22.52
C ASP A 381 -6.71 -21.51 22.01
N PRO A 382 -7.28 -20.93 20.94
CA PRO A 382 -6.82 -19.67 20.40
C PRO A 382 -7.02 -18.51 21.40
N ALA A 383 -7.91 -18.67 22.39
CA ALA A 383 -8.03 -17.73 23.52
C ALA A 383 -6.84 -17.83 24.51
N GLY A 384 -5.94 -18.80 24.32
CA GLY A 384 -4.62 -18.90 24.94
C GLY A 384 -3.51 -18.24 24.11
N SER A 385 -2.25 -18.51 24.45
CA SER A 385 -1.06 -18.06 23.67
C SER A 385 -0.89 -16.55 23.51
N GLY A 386 -1.37 -15.78 24.49
CA GLY A 386 -1.16 -14.33 24.60
C GLY A 386 -2.02 -13.47 23.66
N ASN A 387 -3.01 -14.07 22.99
CA ASN A 387 -4.04 -13.31 22.26
C ASN A 387 -4.90 -12.49 23.24
N VAL A 388 -5.36 -11.33 22.79
CA VAL A 388 -6.35 -10.49 23.51
C VAL A 388 -7.56 -10.28 22.60
N SER A 389 -8.76 -10.24 23.17
CA SER A 389 -10.03 -10.15 22.43
C SER A 389 -10.94 -9.08 23.04
N GLY A 390 -11.71 -8.40 22.21
CA GLY A 390 -12.63 -7.34 22.62
C GLY A 390 -11.92 -6.10 23.18
N THR A 391 -10.63 -5.93 22.85
CA THR A 391 -9.81 -4.83 23.34
C THR A 391 -9.58 -3.84 22.21
N ASP A 392 -9.99 -2.58 22.41
CA ASP A 392 -9.70 -1.51 21.47
C ASP A 392 -8.17 -1.35 21.29
N PRO A 393 -7.64 -1.49 20.06
CA PRO A 393 -6.22 -1.28 19.80
C PRO A 393 -5.77 0.17 20.01
N LEU A 394 -6.67 1.14 20.17
CA LEU A 394 -6.37 2.57 20.30
C LEU A 394 -5.46 3.05 19.17
N LEU A 395 -5.91 2.87 17.92
CA LEU A 395 -5.25 3.48 16.76
C LEU A 395 -5.50 5.00 16.76
N ARG A 396 -4.57 5.76 16.18
CA ARG A 396 -4.64 7.24 16.15
C ARG A 396 -5.80 7.75 15.29
N GLY A 397 -6.18 7.03 14.24
CA GLY A 397 -7.36 7.34 13.45
C GLY A 397 -7.68 6.26 12.43
N ILE A 398 -8.98 5.97 12.27
CA ILE A 398 -9.50 5.12 11.19
C ILE A 398 -10.42 6.02 10.35
N SER A 399 -10.08 6.17 9.08
CA SER A 399 -10.90 6.91 8.12
C SER A 399 -10.86 6.23 6.77
N ARG A 400 -12.03 6.13 6.12
CA ARG A 400 -12.22 5.60 4.76
C ARG A 400 -12.50 6.72 3.76
N THR A 401 -12.30 7.97 4.18
CA THR A 401 -12.46 9.17 3.36
C THR A 401 -11.14 9.96 3.28
N PRO A 402 -10.89 10.67 2.17
CA PRO A 402 -9.67 11.44 1.94
C PRO A 402 -9.66 12.78 2.68
N VAL A 403 -9.81 12.73 4.01
CA VAL A 403 -9.87 13.90 4.90
C VAL A 403 -8.64 14.00 5.82
N GLY A 404 -7.59 13.23 5.56
CA GLY A 404 -6.35 13.22 6.34
C GLY A 404 -6.50 12.60 7.73
N ALA A 405 -7.52 11.78 7.96
CA ALA A 405 -7.84 11.22 9.27
C ALA A 405 -7.48 9.73 9.43
N LEU A 406 -6.96 9.07 8.39
CA LEU A 406 -6.44 7.71 8.52
C LEU A 406 -5.03 7.76 9.12
N ASP A 407 -4.88 7.24 10.32
CA ASP A 407 -3.59 7.00 10.96
C ASP A 407 -3.61 5.64 11.68
N PRO A 408 -3.22 4.55 10.99
CA PRO A 408 -3.29 3.20 11.52
C PRO A 408 -2.20 2.90 12.56
N ARG A 409 -1.40 3.90 12.94
CA ARG A 409 -0.43 3.77 14.03
C ARG A 409 -1.14 3.70 15.38
N PRO A 410 -0.59 2.97 16.36
CA PRO A 410 -1.05 3.03 17.74
C PRO A 410 -0.88 4.44 18.34
N ALA A 411 -1.86 4.86 19.14
CA ALA A 411 -1.73 6.00 20.05
C ALA A 411 -0.71 5.69 21.15
N ASP A 412 -0.19 6.72 21.82
CA ASP A 412 0.93 6.56 22.79
C ASP A 412 0.55 5.72 24.02
N ASN A 413 -0.75 5.62 24.33
CA ASN A 413 -1.31 4.79 25.40
C ASN A 413 -1.90 3.47 24.90
N SER A 414 -1.65 3.09 23.65
CA SER A 414 -2.21 1.90 23.03
C SER A 414 -1.75 0.61 23.71
N PRO A 415 -2.64 -0.39 23.90
CA PRO A 415 -2.25 -1.70 24.41
C PRO A 415 -1.40 -2.52 23.42
N LEU A 416 -1.21 -2.04 22.19
CA LEU A 416 -0.33 -2.67 21.21
C LEU A 416 1.15 -2.48 21.54
N LEU A 417 1.48 -1.45 22.34
CA LEU A 417 2.85 -1.06 22.68
C LEU A 417 3.36 -1.81 23.90
N GLY A 418 4.59 -2.34 23.82
CA GLY A 418 5.21 -3.09 24.90
C GLY A 418 4.50 -4.42 25.22
N ALA A 419 3.59 -4.86 24.34
CA ALA A 419 2.90 -6.13 24.47
C ALA A 419 3.88 -7.30 24.28
N THR A 420 3.60 -8.43 24.92
CA THR A 420 4.35 -9.66 24.67
C THR A 420 4.17 -10.06 23.20
N LEU A 421 5.29 -10.34 22.54
CA LEU A 421 5.37 -10.77 21.14
C LEU A 421 5.81 -12.23 21.03
N ALA A 422 5.30 -12.92 20.01
CA ALA A 422 5.73 -14.24 19.61
C ALA A 422 7.13 -14.17 19.00
N ALA A 423 7.95 -15.19 19.27
CA ALA A 423 9.24 -15.33 18.61
C ALA A 423 9.06 -15.62 17.12
N PHE A 424 9.96 -15.09 16.29
CA PHE A 424 9.99 -15.42 14.88
C PHE A 424 10.37 -16.89 14.66
N PRO A 425 9.87 -17.52 13.59
CA PRO A 425 10.11 -18.93 13.33
C PRO A 425 11.59 -19.16 12.93
N ALA A 426 12.18 -20.23 13.44
CA ALA A 426 13.61 -20.50 13.28
C ALA A 426 14.02 -20.85 11.83
N ASP A 427 13.06 -21.20 10.98
CA ASP A 427 13.25 -21.50 9.57
C ASP A 427 13.11 -20.27 8.65
N ALA A 428 12.86 -19.08 9.21
CA ALA A 428 12.85 -17.84 8.44
C ALA A 428 14.22 -17.53 7.83
N PRO A 429 14.27 -16.93 6.62
CA PRO A 429 15.51 -16.42 6.08
C PRO A 429 16.16 -15.41 7.05
N PRO A 430 17.49 -15.47 7.27
CA PRO A 430 18.16 -14.55 8.19
C PRO A 430 17.89 -13.08 7.86
N GLY A 431 17.43 -12.30 8.85
CA GLY A 431 17.14 -10.89 8.69
C GLY A 431 15.84 -10.59 7.92
N PHE A 432 15.02 -11.60 7.59
CA PHE A 432 13.72 -11.36 6.97
C PHE A 432 12.79 -10.58 7.90
N PHE A 433 12.55 -11.10 9.11
CA PHE A 433 11.70 -10.42 10.09
C PHE A 433 12.43 -9.28 10.78
N GLU A 434 11.78 -8.12 10.81
CA GLU A 434 12.22 -6.95 11.55
C GLU A 434 11.75 -7.07 13.01
N THR A 435 12.68 -6.90 13.94
CA THR A 435 12.35 -6.90 15.37
C THR A 435 11.71 -5.58 15.75
N VAL A 436 10.49 -5.65 16.27
CA VAL A 436 9.70 -4.53 16.77
C VAL A 436 9.23 -4.83 18.20
N ASP A 437 8.73 -3.82 18.90
CA ASP A 437 8.20 -3.90 20.27
C ASP A 437 6.68 -3.64 20.35
N TYR A 438 6.00 -3.75 19.21
CA TYR A 438 4.57 -3.53 19.06
C TYR A 438 3.89 -4.66 18.28
N ARG A 439 2.58 -4.82 18.50
CA ARG A 439 1.69 -5.62 17.66
C ARG A 439 1.14 -4.78 16.51
N GLY A 440 0.84 -5.43 15.39
CA GLY A 440 0.32 -4.78 14.19
C GLY A 440 1.39 -4.31 13.21
N ALA A 441 0.94 -3.75 12.10
CA ALA A 441 1.77 -3.34 10.97
C ALA A 441 2.56 -2.05 11.20
N PHE A 442 2.22 -1.30 12.25
CA PHE A 442 2.70 0.06 12.48
C PHE A 442 3.08 0.28 13.95
N GLY A 443 4.22 0.93 14.17
CA GLY A 443 4.65 1.48 15.47
C GLY A 443 4.25 2.96 15.64
N THR A 444 4.68 3.59 16.74
CA THR A 444 4.30 4.98 17.08
C THR A 444 5.06 6.05 16.30
N ALA A 445 6.31 5.77 15.92
CA ALA A 445 7.14 6.75 15.23
C ALA A 445 6.56 7.10 13.84
N GLU A 446 6.86 8.29 13.34
CA GLU A 446 6.46 8.71 11.99
C GLU A 446 6.99 7.79 10.91
N SER A 447 8.28 7.41 11.02
CA SER A 447 8.91 6.42 10.15
C SER A 447 8.23 5.05 10.16
N CYS A 448 7.37 4.77 11.13
CA CYS A 448 6.64 3.51 11.19
C CYS A 448 5.41 3.49 10.28
N ASN A 449 4.87 4.62 9.82
CA ASN A 449 3.83 4.64 8.79
C ASN A 449 4.47 4.52 7.39
N TRP A 450 4.81 3.29 7.04
CA TRP A 450 5.51 2.95 5.79
C TRP A 450 4.66 3.17 4.53
N LEU A 451 3.38 3.56 4.63
CA LEU A 451 2.55 3.96 3.50
C LEU A 451 2.87 5.38 3.01
N ARG A 452 3.46 6.22 3.85
CA ARG A 452 3.66 7.64 3.56
C ARG A 452 4.61 7.89 2.39
N GLY A 453 4.32 8.94 1.61
CA GLY A 453 5.14 9.47 0.52
C GLY A 453 5.01 8.76 -0.84
N TRP A 454 4.61 7.49 -0.85
CA TRP A 454 4.57 6.69 -2.09
C TRP A 454 3.18 6.11 -2.41
N SER A 455 2.41 5.75 -1.39
CA SER A 455 1.13 5.05 -1.54
C SER A 455 0.02 5.97 -2.09
N TYR A 456 -1.03 5.38 -2.64
CA TYR A 456 -2.25 6.07 -3.05
C TYR A 456 -2.90 6.72 -1.84
N LEU A 457 -3.04 6.00 -0.72
CA LEU A 457 -3.61 6.54 0.52
C LEU A 457 -2.88 7.80 0.99
N SER A 458 -1.55 7.85 0.83
CA SER A 458 -0.76 9.03 1.14
C SER A 458 -1.02 10.18 0.15
N ARG A 459 -1.05 9.89 -1.16
CA ARG A 459 -1.14 10.92 -2.21
C ARG A 459 -2.56 11.45 -2.43
N ALA A 460 -3.57 10.63 -2.14
CA ALA A 460 -4.98 10.96 -2.25
C ALA A 460 -5.54 11.61 -0.97
N GLY A 461 -4.71 11.84 0.06
CA GLY A 461 -5.11 12.59 1.25
C GLY A 461 -5.90 11.78 2.29
N TYR A 462 -5.81 10.45 2.27
CA TYR A 462 -6.37 9.63 3.36
C TYR A 462 -5.51 9.74 4.61
N LEU A 463 -4.19 9.67 4.44
CA LEU A 463 -3.23 9.89 5.52
C LEU A 463 -3.09 11.39 5.78
N GLY A 464 -3.21 11.81 7.05
CA GLY A 464 -2.93 13.20 7.44
C GLY A 464 -1.46 13.54 7.24
N ALA A 465 -1.13 14.80 6.97
CA ALA A 465 0.26 15.23 6.81
C ALA A 465 1.11 14.95 8.08
N ASP A 466 2.39 14.57 7.93
CA ASP A 466 3.29 14.32 9.08
C ASP A 466 3.66 15.61 9.80
N ASP A 467 3.99 15.54 11.09
CA ASP A 467 4.47 16.70 11.83
C ASP A 467 6.01 16.73 11.85
N VAL A 468 6.62 17.39 10.87
CA VAL A 468 8.08 17.53 10.81
C VAL A 468 8.54 18.68 11.70
N GLU A 469 9.04 18.37 12.90
CA GLU A 469 9.66 19.39 13.75
C GLU A 469 11.03 19.82 13.20
N VAL A 470 11.10 21.06 12.69
CA VAL A 470 12.31 21.64 12.11
C VAL A 470 13.17 22.21 13.24
N THR A 471 14.20 21.46 13.61
CA THR A 471 15.09 21.80 14.74
C THR A 471 16.47 22.34 14.32
N ALA A 472 16.81 22.31 13.03
CA ALA A 472 18.13 22.70 12.51
C ALA A 472 18.05 23.70 11.35
N ASN A 473 19.10 24.50 11.18
CA ASN A 473 19.26 25.41 10.06
C ASN A 473 19.41 24.66 8.73
N ILE A 474 18.89 25.26 7.66
CA ILE A 474 18.95 24.72 6.31
C ILE A 474 20.25 25.21 5.66
N THR A 475 21.22 24.30 5.50
CA THR A 475 22.59 24.61 5.04
C THR A 475 22.90 24.08 3.63
N ALA A 476 21.98 23.32 3.05
CA ALA A 476 22.02 22.78 1.69
C ALA A 476 20.62 22.88 1.06
N ASN A 477 20.56 22.76 -0.27
CA ASN A 477 19.28 22.81 -0.98
C ASN A 477 18.33 21.75 -0.43
N THR A 478 17.14 22.18 -0.05
CA THR A 478 16.14 21.37 0.66
C THR A 478 14.78 21.64 0.04
N THR A 479 13.94 20.61 -0.04
CA THR A 479 12.54 20.75 -0.42
C THR A 479 11.66 20.37 0.76
N TRP A 480 10.68 21.21 1.07
CA TRP A 480 9.57 20.91 1.96
C TRP A 480 8.35 20.52 1.12
N THR A 481 7.79 19.35 1.39
CA THR A 481 6.80 18.69 0.56
C THR A 481 5.39 18.79 1.15
N SER A 482 4.35 18.66 0.33
CA SER A 482 2.96 18.89 0.78
C SER A 482 2.34 17.73 1.59
N ASP A 483 3.01 16.58 1.62
CA ASP A 483 2.67 15.44 2.49
C ASP A 483 3.14 15.63 3.93
N ASN A 484 3.87 16.71 4.23
CA ASN A 484 4.31 17.09 5.56
C ASN A 484 3.68 18.43 6.02
N THR A 485 3.47 18.52 7.32
CA THR A 485 3.26 19.73 8.10
C THR A 485 4.55 20.07 8.84
N TYR A 486 5.20 21.18 8.49
CA TYR A 486 6.48 21.56 9.12
C TYR A 486 6.24 22.42 10.35
N ILE A 487 6.69 21.96 11.52
CA ILE A 487 6.57 22.70 12.77
C ILE A 487 7.89 23.40 13.08
N ILE A 488 7.84 24.72 13.28
CA ILE A 488 8.99 25.54 13.63
C ILE A 488 8.73 26.19 14.99
N ARG A 489 9.50 25.83 16.01
CA ARG A 489 9.34 26.40 17.38
C ARG A 489 10.42 27.40 17.80
N LYS A 490 11.44 27.58 16.96
CA LYS A 490 12.56 28.51 17.17
C LYS A 490 13.01 29.11 15.83
N PRO A 491 13.89 30.13 15.82
CA PRO A 491 14.45 30.63 14.57
C PRO A 491 15.21 29.55 13.79
N ILE A 492 14.83 29.35 12.53
CA ILE A 492 15.47 28.46 11.55
C ILE A 492 16.00 29.31 10.40
N PHE A 493 17.30 29.18 10.15
CA PHE A 493 17.98 29.97 9.13
C PHE A 493 18.27 29.13 7.88
N ILE A 494 17.94 29.66 6.72
CA ILE A 494 18.45 29.19 5.42
C ILE A 494 19.76 29.92 5.18
N THR A 495 20.85 29.17 5.11
CA THR A 495 22.23 29.67 5.12
C THR A 495 23.05 29.08 3.98
N ASN A 496 24.32 29.48 3.87
CA ASN A 496 25.28 28.89 2.94
C ASN A 496 24.85 28.94 1.46
N ASN A 497 24.15 30.01 1.05
CA ASN A 497 23.54 30.15 -0.27
C ASN A 497 22.59 29.00 -0.67
N ALA A 498 22.07 28.26 0.31
CA ALA A 498 21.11 27.19 0.06
C ALA A 498 19.78 27.74 -0.44
N THR A 499 19.04 26.90 -1.16
CA THR A 499 17.66 27.14 -1.56
C THR A 499 16.74 26.22 -0.77
N LEU A 500 15.82 26.78 0.01
CA LEU A 500 14.64 26.06 0.46
C LEU A 500 13.54 26.23 -0.59
N THR A 501 13.03 25.14 -1.14
CA THR A 501 11.82 25.12 -1.97
C THR A 501 10.68 24.54 -1.15
N ILE A 502 9.51 25.16 -1.17
CA ILE A 502 8.29 24.67 -0.52
C ILE A 502 7.28 24.35 -1.61
N GLU A 503 6.77 23.12 -1.61
CA GLU A 503 5.80 22.66 -2.58
C GLU A 503 4.41 23.30 -2.36
N PRO A 504 3.63 23.53 -3.43
CA PRO A 504 2.23 23.97 -3.29
C PRO A 504 1.42 23.02 -2.41
N GLY A 505 0.67 23.58 -1.45
CA GLY A 505 -0.16 22.80 -0.52
C GLY A 505 0.52 22.45 0.81
N THR A 506 1.81 22.74 0.98
CA THR A 506 2.50 22.52 2.27
C THR A 506 1.96 23.44 3.36
N THR A 507 1.74 22.88 4.55
CA THR A 507 1.42 23.62 5.76
C THR A 507 2.67 23.76 6.65
N ILE A 508 2.91 24.96 7.17
CA ILE A 508 4.01 25.29 8.07
C ILE A 508 3.41 25.94 9.30
N LEU A 509 3.66 25.36 10.47
CA LEU A 509 3.16 25.82 11.76
C LEU A 509 4.28 26.47 12.57
N GLY A 510 4.12 27.76 12.87
CA GLY A 510 4.93 28.48 13.85
C GLY A 510 4.40 28.22 15.26
N GLY A 511 5.27 27.79 16.18
CA GLY A 511 4.92 27.61 17.59
C GLY A 511 5.93 28.27 18.52
N ARG A 512 5.64 28.25 19.82
CA ARG A 512 6.59 28.63 20.87
C ARG A 512 7.33 27.42 21.44
N ALA A 513 8.57 27.61 21.88
CA ALA A 513 9.29 26.68 22.74
C ALA A 513 9.92 27.42 23.92
N GLN A 514 9.79 26.86 25.13
CA GLN A 514 10.55 27.33 26.29
C GLN A 514 11.94 26.71 26.29
N ASP A 515 12.97 27.56 26.25
CA ASP A 515 14.33 27.16 26.57
C ASP A 515 14.52 27.22 28.09
N THR A 516 14.49 26.04 28.72
CA THR A 516 14.64 25.87 30.17
C THR A 516 16.11 25.81 30.62
N SER A 517 17.06 25.94 29.70
CA SER A 517 18.50 25.96 30.00
C SER A 517 19.02 27.31 30.50
N THR A 518 18.19 28.35 30.43
CA THR A 518 18.48 29.72 30.89
C THR A 518 17.61 30.10 32.10
N THR A 519 18.09 31.00 32.95
CA THR A 519 17.33 31.51 34.12
C THR A 519 17.27 33.05 34.08
N PRO A 520 16.10 33.66 33.89
CA PRO A 520 14.79 33.02 33.68
C PRO A 520 14.71 32.32 32.31
N ALA A 521 13.86 31.29 32.21
CA ALA A 521 13.64 30.56 30.96
C ALA A 521 13.24 31.54 29.84
N THR A 522 13.86 31.37 28.66
CA THR A 522 13.59 32.22 27.51
C THR A 522 12.60 31.55 26.56
N THR A 523 11.56 32.25 26.14
CA THR A 523 10.63 31.78 25.12
C THR A 523 11.19 32.08 23.73
N THR A 524 11.28 31.05 22.90
CA THR A 524 11.59 31.19 21.47
C THR A 524 10.31 31.04 20.65
N PHE A 525 10.29 31.69 19.49
CA PHE A 525 9.18 31.62 18.55
C PHE A 525 9.68 31.07 17.23
N GLY A 526 8.83 30.30 16.56
CA GLY A 526 9.04 29.85 15.19
C GLY A 526 9.30 31.02 14.27
N SER A 527 10.40 30.97 13.52
CA SER A 527 10.69 31.95 12.48
C SER A 527 11.53 31.29 11.41
N LEU A 528 11.20 31.51 10.14
CA LEU A 528 11.98 31.03 9.00
C LEU A 528 12.72 32.21 8.36
N ILE A 529 14.06 32.20 8.39
CA ILE A 529 14.90 33.31 7.97
C ILE A 529 15.80 32.91 6.79
N ALA A 530 15.58 33.51 5.63
CA ALA A 530 16.54 33.42 4.52
C ALA A 530 17.68 34.44 4.71
N THR A 531 18.91 33.95 4.92
CA THR A 531 20.09 34.83 5.05
C THR A 531 20.60 35.32 3.69
N ARG A 532 21.51 36.31 3.69
CA ARG A 532 22.05 36.89 2.46
C ARG A 532 22.66 35.79 1.56
N GLY A 533 22.17 35.73 0.33
CA GLY A 533 22.62 34.77 -0.69
C GLY A 533 21.86 33.44 -0.70
N ALA A 534 21.11 33.12 0.36
CA ALA A 534 20.15 32.02 0.38
C ALA A 534 18.84 32.38 -0.34
N LYS A 535 18.05 31.37 -0.67
CA LYS A 535 16.75 31.51 -1.34
C LYS A 535 15.66 30.75 -0.57
N LEU A 536 14.48 31.36 -0.51
CA LEU A 536 13.22 30.71 -0.17
C LEU A 536 12.32 30.78 -1.40
N ILE A 537 11.93 29.63 -1.93
CA ILE A 537 11.00 29.51 -3.07
C ILE A 537 9.72 28.89 -2.51
N ALA A 538 8.66 29.68 -2.41
CA ALA A 538 7.34 29.25 -1.96
C ALA A 538 6.30 29.71 -2.97
N ASP A 539 6.13 28.93 -4.04
CA ASP A 539 5.28 29.27 -5.19
C ASP A 539 3.99 28.44 -5.15
N GLY A 540 3.09 28.78 -4.22
CA GLY A 540 1.79 28.09 -4.07
C GLY A 540 0.82 28.38 -5.21
N THR A 541 -0.23 27.58 -5.35
CA THR A 541 -1.27 27.76 -6.38
C THR A 541 -2.62 28.10 -5.76
N LEU A 542 -3.57 28.58 -6.57
CA LEU A 542 -4.94 28.80 -6.11
C LEU A 542 -5.60 27.52 -5.56
N ALA A 543 -5.33 26.37 -6.17
CA ALA A 543 -5.87 25.08 -5.73
C ALA A 543 -5.11 24.47 -4.53
N LYS A 544 -3.84 24.84 -4.36
CA LYS A 544 -2.94 24.31 -3.32
C LYS A 544 -2.09 25.46 -2.75
N PRO A 545 -2.65 26.31 -1.88
CA PRO A 545 -1.89 27.39 -1.26
C PRO A 545 -0.83 26.82 -0.31
N ILE A 546 0.30 27.53 -0.18
CA ILE A 546 1.25 27.27 0.90
C ILE A 546 0.77 28.05 2.12
N VAL A 547 0.56 27.36 3.23
CA VAL A 547 -0.03 27.94 4.44
C VAL A 547 1.04 28.06 5.52
N PHE A 548 1.36 29.29 5.92
CA PHE A 548 2.10 29.55 7.15
C PHE A 548 1.09 30.02 8.20
N THR A 549 0.96 29.27 9.30
CA THR A 549 0.05 29.65 10.38
C THR A 549 0.60 29.29 11.76
N ALA A 550 -0.13 29.59 12.83
CA ALA A 550 0.22 29.25 14.21
C ALA A 550 -0.20 27.80 14.53
N ILE A 551 0.61 27.08 15.31
CA ILE A 551 0.25 25.73 15.76
C ILE A 551 -1.03 25.74 16.62
N GLU A 552 -1.28 26.84 17.30
CA GLU A 552 -2.49 27.05 18.10
C GLU A 552 -3.80 27.08 17.27
N GLU A 553 -3.75 27.36 15.97
CA GLU A 553 -4.91 27.23 15.08
C GLU A 553 -5.27 25.77 14.81
N ARG A 554 -4.28 24.86 14.86
CA ARG A 554 -4.49 23.42 14.72
C ARG A 554 -4.90 22.78 16.04
N ASP A 555 -4.25 23.15 17.13
CA ASP A 555 -4.39 22.49 18.43
C ASP A 555 -5.55 23.05 19.29
N GLY A 556 -6.33 24.01 18.77
CA GLY A 556 -7.56 24.50 19.39
C GLY A 556 -7.37 25.57 20.48
N GLY A 557 -6.42 26.48 20.31
CA GLY A 557 -6.25 27.65 21.19
C GLY A 557 -4.97 27.67 22.03
N VAL A 558 -4.79 28.74 22.80
CA VAL A 558 -3.60 28.96 23.64
C VAL A 558 -3.70 28.11 24.92
N ASP A 559 -2.69 27.29 25.21
CA ASP A 559 -2.61 26.46 26.44
C ASP A 559 -3.79 25.49 26.65
N GLY A 560 -4.42 25.02 25.57
CA GLY A 560 -5.48 23.99 25.63
C GLY A 560 -6.84 24.51 26.10
N ASP A 561 -7.07 25.83 26.08
CA ASP A 561 -8.39 26.42 26.30
C ASP A 561 -9.09 26.71 24.96
N PRO A 562 -10.13 25.92 24.57
CA PRO A 562 -10.86 26.08 23.32
C PRO A 562 -11.73 27.34 23.23
N SER A 563 -11.79 28.16 24.29
CA SER A 563 -12.54 29.42 24.31
C SER A 563 -11.74 30.65 23.86
N ILE A 564 -10.44 30.50 23.64
CA ILE A 564 -9.53 31.60 23.25
C ILE A 564 -9.02 31.34 21.83
N PHE A 565 -9.75 31.86 20.84
CA PHE A 565 -9.23 31.97 19.48
C PHE A 565 -8.32 33.19 19.36
N PRO A 566 -7.21 33.13 18.61
CA PRO A 566 -6.54 34.33 18.16
C PRO A 566 -7.51 35.13 17.28
N ASP A 567 -8.14 36.14 17.85
CA ASP A 567 -9.03 37.04 17.11
C ASP A 567 -8.19 38.18 16.51
N PRO A 568 -8.02 38.24 15.18
CA PRO A 568 -7.31 39.34 14.53
C PRO A 568 -7.98 40.70 14.76
N ALA A 569 -9.24 40.76 15.21
CA ALA A 569 -9.93 41.99 15.60
C ALA A 569 -9.55 42.50 17.00
N LEU A 570 -8.92 41.67 17.85
CA LEU A 570 -8.52 42.04 19.22
C LEU A 570 -7.06 42.51 19.35
N GLY A 571 -6.29 42.50 18.25
CA GLY A 571 -4.93 43.06 18.24
C GLY A 571 -3.83 42.10 18.70
N ASP A 572 -4.09 40.80 18.76
CA ASP A 572 -3.11 39.74 19.08
C ASP A 572 -2.17 39.45 17.89
N ALA A 573 -1.55 40.49 17.33
CA ALA A 573 -0.72 40.43 16.13
C ALA A 573 0.78 40.11 16.39
N SER A 574 1.15 39.64 17.59
CA SER A 574 2.56 39.43 17.95
C SER A 574 3.24 38.19 17.36
N PHE A 575 2.59 37.45 16.46
CA PHE A 575 3.01 36.09 16.12
C PHE A 575 3.79 35.93 14.81
N TRP A 576 3.97 36.99 14.00
CA TRP A 576 4.82 36.95 12.81
C TRP A 576 5.61 38.25 12.59
N ALA A 577 6.92 38.13 12.41
CA ALA A 577 7.79 39.21 11.93
C ALA A 577 8.54 38.73 10.68
N ALA A 578 8.00 39.00 9.49
CA ALA A 578 8.75 38.92 8.25
C ALA A 578 9.61 40.20 8.12
N SER A 579 10.90 40.10 8.42
CA SER A 579 11.84 41.21 8.15
C SER A 579 12.79 40.83 7.02
N SER A 580 12.76 41.61 5.94
CA SER A 580 13.88 41.64 4.99
C SER A 580 14.87 42.70 5.49
N CYS A 581 16.07 42.27 5.89
CA CYS A 581 17.12 43.20 6.29
C CYS A 581 17.70 43.89 5.05
N SER A 582 17.11 45.02 4.65
CA SER A 582 17.80 46.03 3.85
C SER A 582 17.54 47.42 4.41
N GLU A 583 18.38 47.87 5.35
CA GLU A 583 18.59 49.31 5.53
C GLU A 583 20.07 49.61 5.73
N THR A 584 20.62 50.37 4.79
CA THR A 584 21.65 51.36 5.07
C THR A 584 20.97 52.72 5.04
N PRO A 585 21.09 53.51 6.10
CA PRO A 585 21.13 54.96 5.95
C PRO A 585 22.42 55.53 6.56
N ARG A 586 22.80 56.70 6.05
CA ARG A 586 24.03 57.46 6.39
C ARG A 586 24.22 57.74 7.87
#